data_AF-A0A7X5L681-F1
#
_entry.id   AF-A0A7X5L681-F1
#
_cell.length_a   1.000
_cell.length_b   1.000
_cell.length_c   1.000
_cell.angle_alpha   90.00
_cell.angle_beta   90.00
_cell.angle_gamma   90.00
#
_symmetry.space_group_name_H-M   'P 1'
#
loop_
_entity.id
_entity.type
_entity.pdbx_description
1 polymer ?
#
loop_
_entity_poly.entity_id
_entity_poly.type
_entity_poly.pdbx_seq_one_letter_code
_entity_poly.pdbx_strand_id
1 'polypeptide(L)'
;MAIGYLTVQARTAHDAVPLANVYIQIVDHAKNIIYEMTTDGNGETQVVPLETIDKSFSLNQYYTGIPYFSYSVFAQKAGFNTISVVDIPILDGETAILPIALVPMQERQTSPEQTNIYVGKPAVAMQGARKQEGPMAAPYVLRQVVIPNPITVHMGAPSAYASNVQVSFSDYVKNVASSEIYPTWPDAALRANIYAIITFALNRIYTEWYRNQGYNFDITNSTAYDQYFVYGRPIYDSISKIVDEIFNEYVRRSGQNAPYFTSFCNGTTATCQGMSQWGTVSLANRNFTPLQILRSYYPNDIEIVQTNTITGIVSSYPGTALRVGSTGLDVQTIQTYLNRIRRNYPAIPAITDNAGVFGDSTRAAVTTFQKIFNLTADGIVGKATWYKISRIYTAVARLAELDSEGNTLGIGTVPPSAVLRQGSTGQDVITLQYLLNVIGEYYPGIPVIAQDGIFGSGTRQAVIAFQNEMRLSPDGIVGTRTWNALYDTYLGIGENIFPPGSGSFAYTVKSGDTLWLLARRFNTTVDAIMRLNGLTSDLLNIGQVLQIPGRG
;
A
#
# COMPACT_ATOMS: atom_id res chain seq x y z
N MET A 1 -32.19 -14.38 -19.88
CA MET A 1 -31.24 -14.97 -18.93
C MET A 1 -29.86 -14.52 -19.36
N ALA A 2 -29.08 -14.01 -18.42
CA ALA A 2 -27.72 -13.54 -18.69
C ALA A 2 -26.73 -14.68 -18.44
N ILE A 3 -25.48 -14.50 -18.88
CA ILE A 3 -24.44 -15.53 -18.75
C ILE A 3 -23.21 -14.90 -18.11
N GLY A 4 -22.72 -15.51 -17.03
CA GLY A 4 -21.37 -15.30 -16.52
C GLY A 4 -20.51 -16.53 -16.75
N TYR A 5 -19.24 -16.45 -16.39
CA TYR A 5 -18.27 -17.51 -16.66
C TYR A 5 -17.52 -17.91 -15.40
N LEU A 6 -17.10 -19.18 -15.32
CA LEU A 6 -16.26 -19.70 -14.26
C LEU A 6 -15.08 -20.48 -14.84
N THR A 7 -13.90 -20.27 -14.26
CA THR A 7 -12.70 -21.06 -14.49
C THR A 7 -12.11 -21.47 -13.16
N VAL A 8 -11.70 -22.73 -13.00
CA VAL A 8 -11.05 -23.22 -11.79
C VAL A 8 -9.57 -23.43 -12.06
N GLN A 9 -8.72 -22.89 -11.18
CA GLN A 9 -7.26 -23.05 -11.22
C GLN A 9 -6.80 -23.87 -10.01
N ALA A 10 -6.37 -25.10 -10.26
CA ALA A 10 -5.88 -26.01 -9.24
C ALA A 10 -4.36 -26.00 -9.11
N ARG A 11 -3.90 -25.79 -7.88
CA ARG A 11 -2.49 -25.78 -7.51
C ARG A 11 -2.27 -26.59 -6.24
N THR A 12 -1.03 -26.99 -5.97
CA THR A 12 -0.62 -27.38 -4.61
C THR A 12 -0.65 -26.16 -3.68
N ALA A 13 -0.69 -26.37 -2.37
CA ALA A 13 -0.58 -25.29 -1.38
C ALA A 13 0.56 -24.29 -1.70
N HIS A 14 0.33 -23.01 -1.37
CA HIS A 14 1.20 -21.86 -1.71
C HIS A 14 1.37 -21.61 -3.21
N ASP A 15 0.39 -22.01 -4.03
CA ASP A 15 0.36 -21.83 -5.49
C ASP A 15 1.60 -22.38 -6.23
N ALA A 16 2.30 -23.33 -5.61
CA ALA A 16 3.64 -23.71 -6.06
C ALA A 16 3.64 -24.53 -7.36
N VAL A 17 2.66 -25.42 -7.56
CA VAL A 17 2.65 -26.36 -8.71
C VAL A 17 1.24 -26.55 -9.26
N PRO A 18 1.02 -26.34 -10.58
CA PRO A 18 -0.20 -26.74 -11.28
C PRO A 18 -0.57 -28.21 -11.10
N LEU A 19 -1.86 -28.46 -10.84
CA LEU A 19 -2.37 -29.83 -10.67
C LEU A 19 -3.29 -30.20 -11.83
N ALA A 20 -2.78 -31.01 -12.74
CA ALA A 20 -3.57 -31.64 -13.80
C ALA A 20 -4.46 -32.76 -13.27
N ASN A 21 -5.53 -33.10 -13.98
CA ASN A 21 -6.44 -34.20 -13.65
C ASN A 21 -7.04 -34.09 -12.23
N VAL A 22 -7.32 -32.86 -11.77
CA VAL A 22 -8.18 -32.62 -10.60
C VAL A 22 -9.61 -32.72 -11.08
N TYR A 23 -10.42 -33.56 -10.43
CA TYR A 23 -11.84 -33.67 -10.73
C TYR A 23 -12.59 -32.49 -10.12
N ILE A 24 -13.37 -31.80 -10.95
CA ILE A 24 -14.15 -30.61 -10.61
C ILE A 24 -15.62 -30.89 -10.89
N GLN A 25 -16.47 -30.61 -9.90
CA GLN A 25 -17.92 -30.68 -10.01
C GLN A 25 -18.51 -29.31 -9.65
N ILE A 26 -19.34 -28.76 -10.55
CA ILE A 26 -20.03 -27.48 -10.36
C ILE A 26 -21.51 -27.75 -10.14
N VAL A 27 -22.06 -27.25 -9.04
CA VAL A 27 -23.46 -27.44 -8.67
C VAL A 27 -24.19 -26.11 -8.45
N ASP A 28 -25.48 -26.09 -8.75
CA ASP A 28 -26.36 -24.95 -8.45
C ASP A 28 -26.83 -24.95 -6.97
N HIS A 29 -27.66 -23.96 -6.60
CA HIS A 29 -28.22 -23.86 -5.24
C HIS A 29 -29.08 -25.08 -4.82
N ALA A 30 -29.61 -25.82 -5.80
CA ALA A 30 -30.49 -26.97 -5.60
C ALA A 30 -29.67 -28.28 -5.57
N LYS A 31 -28.33 -28.16 -5.63
CA LYS A 31 -27.37 -29.27 -5.68
C LYS A 31 -27.49 -30.11 -6.96
N ASN A 32 -28.06 -29.55 -8.03
CA ASN A 32 -28.00 -30.19 -9.35
C ASN A 32 -26.59 -30.03 -9.90
N ILE A 33 -26.05 -31.10 -10.46
CA ILE A 33 -24.76 -31.07 -11.14
C ILE A 33 -24.95 -30.39 -12.50
N ILE A 34 -24.23 -29.29 -12.70
CA ILE A 34 -24.27 -28.49 -13.92
C ILE A 34 -23.10 -28.88 -14.84
N TYR A 35 -21.91 -29.04 -14.26
CA TYR A 35 -20.73 -29.48 -14.99
C TYR A 35 -19.90 -30.47 -14.17
N GLU A 36 -19.26 -31.40 -14.89
CA GLU A 36 -18.20 -32.27 -14.39
C GLU A 36 -17.04 -32.25 -15.37
N MET A 37 -15.84 -32.03 -14.86
CA MET A 37 -14.66 -31.83 -15.69
C MET A 37 -13.37 -32.10 -14.93
N THR A 38 -12.26 -32.09 -15.66
CA THR A 38 -10.92 -32.21 -15.07
C THR A 38 -10.03 -31.05 -15.49
N THR A 39 -9.09 -30.68 -14.62
CA THR A 39 -8.06 -29.70 -14.96
C THR A 39 -7.05 -30.24 -15.98
N ASP A 40 -6.53 -29.36 -16.82
CA ASP A 40 -5.54 -29.65 -17.85
C ASP A 40 -4.09 -29.68 -17.30
N GLY A 41 -3.09 -29.75 -18.18
CA GLY A 41 -1.66 -29.73 -17.79
C GLY A 41 -1.23 -28.48 -17.02
N ASN A 42 -1.93 -27.36 -17.20
CA ASN A 42 -1.72 -26.11 -16.49
C ASN A 42 -2.57 -26.01 -15.21
N GLY A 43 -3.25 -27.09 -14.83
CA GLY A 43 -4.12 -27.15 -13.68
C GLY A 43 -5.37 -26.28 -13.84
N GLU A 44 -5.82 -26.00 -15.06
CA GLU A 44 -6.97 -25.13 -15.31
C GLU A 44 -8.12 -25.92 -15.93
N THR A 45 -9.35 -25.53 -15.63
CA THR A 45 -10.52 -25.99 -16.40
C THR A 45 -10.69 -25.12 -17.64
N GLN A 46 -11.40 -25.62 -18.64
CA GLN A 46 -11.99 -24.73 -19.65
C GLN A 46 -12.95 -23.74 -18.96
N VAL A 47 -13.12 -22.56 -19.58
CA VAL A 47 -14.08 -21.55 -19.14
C VAL A 47 -15.51 -22.10 -19.34
N VAL A 48 -16.32 -22.15 -18.30
CA VAL A 48 -17.71 -22.65 -18.40
C VAL A 48 -18.73 -21.51 -18.30
N PRO A 49 -19.74 -21.46 -19.19
CA PRO A 49 -20.84 -20.51 -19.08
C PRO A 49 -21.87 -20.99 -18.05
N LEU A 50 -22.32 -20.08 -17.20
CA LEU A 50 -23.29 -20.31 -16.14
C LEU A 50 -24.38 -19.24 -16.21
N GLU A 51 -25.63 -19.67 -16.06
CA GLU A 51 -26.77 -18.75 -16.07
C GLU A 51 -26.71 -17.79 -14.88
N THR A 52 -27.16 -16.56 -15.12
CA THR A 52 -27.23 -15.55 -14.08
C THR A 52 -28.25 -14.45 -14.41
N ILE A 53 -28.26 -13.42 -13.58
CA ILE A 53 -29.13 -12.24 -13.64
C ILE A 53 -28.42 -11.13 -14.44
N ASP A 54 -29.19 -10.39 -15.22
CA ASP A 54 -28.71 -9.29 -16.05
C ASP A 54 -27.94 -8.23 -15.23
N LYS A 55 -26.82 -7.74 -15.76
CA LYS A 55 -25.96 -6.79 -15.04
C LYS A 55 -26.67 -5.49 -14.64
N SER A 56 -27.76 -5.09 -15.29
CA SER A 56 -28.55 -3.92 -14.91
C SER A 56 -28.99 -3.95 -13.45
N PHE A 57 -29.20 -5.13 -12.86
CA PHE A 57 -29.51 -5.28 -11.45
C PHE A 57 -28.31 -4.99 -10.53
N SER A 58 -27.10 -5.37 -10.94
CA SER A 58 -25.85 -5.07 -10.21
C SER A 58 -25.39 -3.61 -10.35
N LEU A 59 -25.96 -2.88 -11.31
CA LEU A 59 -25.75 -1.45 -11.55
C LEU A 59 -26.81 -0.57 -10.87
N ASN A 60 -27.86 -1.18 -10.30
CA ASN A 60 -28.96 -0.49 -9.67
C ASN A 60 -28.88 -0.55 -8.15
N GLN A 61 -28.47 0.55 -7.53
CA GLN A 61 -28.35 0.65 -6.07
C GLN A 61 -29.68 0.45 -5.31
N TYR A 62 -30.83 0.57 -5.98
CA TYR A 62 -32.16 0.37 -5.39
C TYR A 62 -32.68 -1.05 -5.51
N TYR A 63 -31.96 -1.93 -6.22
CA TYR A 63 -32.34 -3.34 -6.31
C TYR A 63 -32.08 -4.03 -4.97
N THR A 64 -33.11 -4.66 -4.42
CA THR A 64 -33.07 -5.30 -3.09
C THR A 64 -32.79 -6.80 -3.14
N GLY A 65 -32.77 -7.39 -4.35
CA GLY A 65 -32.40 -8.79 -4.56
C GLY A 65 -30.89 -9.00 -4.68
N ILE A 66 -30.49 -10.24 -4.90
CA ILE A 66 -29.10 -10.61 -5.19
C ILE A 66 -28.93 -10.56 -6.71
N PRO A 67 -28.05 -9.71 -7.27
CA PRO A 67 -27.98 -9.49 -8.72
C PRO A 67 -27.12 -10.54 -9.44
N TYR A 68 -27.12 -11.78 -8.93
CA TYR A 68 -26.37 -12.91 -9.46
C TYR A 68 -26.96 -14.22 -8.98
N PHE A 69 -26.61 -15.32 -9.67
CA PHE A 69 -26.77 -16.67 -9.14
C PHE A 69 -25.49 -17.16 -8.47
N SER A 70 -25.67 -18.02 -7.48
CA SER A 70 -24.59 -18.64 -6.73
C SER A 70 -24.43 -20.10 -7.11
N TYR A 71 -23.18 -20.53 -7.25
CA TYR A 71 -22.80 -21.91 -7.54
C TYR A 71 -21.83 -22.43 -6.47
N SER A 72 -21.68 -23.74 -6.39
CA SER A 72 -20.65 -24.37 -5.56
C SER A 72 -19.73 -25.25 -6.39
N VAL A 73 -18.46 -25.28 -6.03
CA VAL A 73 -17.44 -26.11 -6.68
C VAL A 73 -16.93 -27.12 -5.68
N PHE A 74 -16.98 -28.39 -6.04
CA PHE A 74 -16.29 -29.47 -5.33
C PHE A 74 -15.09 -29.93 -6.16
N ALA A 75 -13.93 -30.04 -5.52
CA ALA A 75 -12.71 -30.49 -6.17
C ALA A 75 -12.03 -31.63 -5.39
N GLN A 76 -11.59 -32.65 -6.13
CA GLN A 76 -10.92 -33.82 -5.57
C GLN A 76 -9.82 -34.36 -6.49
N LYS A 77 -8.77 -34.89 -5.89
CA LYS A 77 -7.69 -35.59 -6.59
C LYS A 77 -7.13 -36.67 -5.67
N ALA A 78 -6.85 -37.86 -6.21
CA ALA A 78 -6.23 -38.93 -5.45
C ALA A 78 -4.90 -38.47 -4.81
N GLY A 79 -4.73 -38.75 -3.51
CA GLY A 79 -3.56 -38.34 -2.73
C GLY A 79 -3.67 -36.94 -2.10
N PHE A 80 -4.79 -36.24 -2.28
CA PHE A 80 -5.02 -34.90 -1.72
C PHE A 80 -6.32 -34.86 -0.90
N ASN A 81 -6.34 -33.95 0.08
CA ASN A 81 -7.57 -33.53 0.75
C ASN A 81 -8.54 -32.88 -0.26
N THR A 82 -9.84 -32.99 0.00
CA THR A 82 -10.87 -32.41 -0.89
C THR A 82 -11.18 -30.98 -0.48
N ILE A 83 -11.69 -30.20 -1.42
CA ILE A 83 -12.11 -28.83 -1.17
C ILE A 83 -13.48 -28.57 -1.77
N SER A 84 -14.33 -27.89 -1.01
CA SER A 84 -15.63 -27.40 -1.46
C SER A 84 -15.69 -25.90 -1.27
N VAL A 85 -15.96 -25.16 -2.33
CA VAL A 85 -16.17 -23.71 -2.31
C VAL A 85 -17.64 -23.44 -2.59
N VAL A 86 -18.30 -22.76 -1.66
CA VAL A 86 -19.76 -22.59 -1.65
C VAL A 86 -20.11 -21.12 -1.79
N ASP A 87 -21.25 -20.86 -2.43
CA ASP A 87 -21.82 -19.53 -2.68
C ASP A 87 -20.95 -18.63 -3.58
N ILE A 88 -20.37 -19.19 -4.64
CA ILE A 88 -19.60 -18.46 -5.65
C ILE A 88 -20.55 -17.60 -6.50
N PRO A 89 -20.44 -16.26 -6.46
CA PRO A 89 -21.25 -15.39 -7.29
C PRO A 89 -20.81 -15.47 -8.75
N ILE A 90 -21.77 -15.65 -9.67
CA ILE A 90 -21.52 -15.58 -11.11
C ILE A 90 -22.24 -14.35 -11.64
N LEU A 91 -21.51 -13.40 -12.21
CA LEU A 91 -22.06 -12.13 -12.69
C LEU A 91 -22.07 -12.06 -14.23
N ASP A 92 -23.09 -11.39 -14.75
CA ASP A 92 -23.31 -11.24 -16.19
C ASP A 92 -22.12 -10.60 -16.91
N GLY A 93 -21.57 -11.32 -17.88
CA GLY A 93 -20.43 -10.91 -18.70
C GLY A 93 -19.06 -11.04 -18.02
N GLU A 94 -19.00 -11.46 -16.76
CA GLU A 94 -17.76 -11.56 -16.00
C GLU A 94 -17.25 -13.00 -15.92
N THR A 95 -15.92 -13.15 -15.94
CA THR A 95 -15.25 -14.42 -15.66
C THR A 95 -14.79 -14.44 -14.21
N ALA A 96 -15.37 -15.34 -13.41
CA ALA A 96 -14.87 -15.70 -12.10
C ALA A 96 -13.72 -16.71 -12.24
N ILE A 97 -12.54 -16.36 -11.73
CA ILE A 97 -11.40 -17.27 -11.60
C ILE A 97 -11.37 -17.76 -10.16
N LEU A 98 -11.58 -19.06 -9.98
CA LEU A 98 -11.54 -19.72 -8.67
C LEU A 98 -10.18 -20.40 -8.44
N PRO A 99 -9.30 -19.82 -7.61
CA PRO A 99 -8.10 -20.52 -7.17
C PRO A 99 -8.45 -21.61 -6.15
N ILE A 100 -7.98 -22.84 -6.38
CA ILE A 100 -8.07 -23.93 -5.41
C ILE A 100 -6.67 -24.48 -5.10
N ALA A 101 -6.33 -24.49 -3.82
CA ALA A 101 -5.09 -25.05 -3.31
C ALA A 101 -5.37 -26.39 -2.64
N LEU A 102 -4.94 -27.50 -3.27
CA LEU A 102 -5.09 -28.83 -2.73
C LEU A 102 -3.91 -29.18 -1.82
N VAL A 103 -4.21 -29.63 -0.61
CA VAL A 103 -3.22 -30.07 0.37
C VAL A 103 -3.04 -31.59 0.26
N PRO A 104 -1.81 -32.11 0.09
CA PRO A 104 -1.56 -33.55 0.09
C PRO A 104 -2.03 -34.22 1.38
N MET A 105 -2.54 -35.45 1.28
CA MET A 105 -2.87 -36.25 2.45
C MET A 105 -1.59 -36.62 3.22
N GLN A 106 -1.69 -36.66 4.55
CA GLN A 106 -0.56 -37.09 5.39
C GLN A 106 -0.33 -38.61 5.26
N GLU A 107 0.90 -39.11 5.44
CA GLU A 107 1.24 -40.54 5.25
C GLU A 107 0.36 -41.52 6.06
N ARG A 108 -0.15 -41.09 7.21
CA ARG A 108 -1.01 -41.91 8.08
C ARG A 108 -2.51 -41.72 7.82
N GLN A 109 -2.86 -40.83 6.90
CA GLN A 109 -4.24 -40.46 6.62
C GLN A 109 -4.85 -41.46 5.63
N THR A 110 -5.91 -42.15 6.04
CA THR A 110 -6.59 -43.18 5.23
C THR A 110 -7.74 -42.64 4.38
N SER A 111 -8.21 -41.42 4.66
CA SER A 111 -9.33 -40.79 3.96
C SER A 111 -9.12 -39.28 3.87
N PRO A 112 -9.47 -38.64 2.74
CA PRO A 112 -9.25 -37.21 2.57
C PRO A 112 -10.10 -36.41 3.57
N GLU A 113 -9.50 -35.38 4.15
CA GLU A 113 -10.24 -34.35 4.89
C GLU A 113 -10.84 -33.36 3.91
N GLN A 114 -12.02 -32.82 4.23
CA GLN A 114 -12.70 -31.84 3.39
C GLN A 114 -12.53 -30.44 3.96
N THR A 115 -11.98 -29.53 3.15
CA THR A 115 -11.95 -28.09 3.44
C THR A 115 -13.18 -27.41 2.83
N ASN A 116 -13.93 -26.66 3.62
CA ASN A 116 -15.08 -25.88 3.15
C ASN A 116 -14.76 -24.39 3.18
N ILE A 117 -14.89 -23.72 2.03
CA ILE A 117 -14.72 -22.28 1.88
C ILE A 117 -16.10 -21.67 1.57
N TYR A 118 -16.49 -20.67 2.35
CA TYR A 118 -17.76 -19.96 2.17
C TYR A 118 -17.44 -18.55 1.62
N VAL A 119 -17.82 -18.30 0.38
CA VAL A 119 -17.51 -17.03 -0.31
C VAL A 119 -18.46 -15.93 0.13
N GLY A 120 -19.76 -16.26 0.15
CA GLY A 120 -20.83 -15.34 0.53
C GLY A 120 -20.95 -14.12 -0.39
N LYS A 121 -21.91 -13.26 -0.04
CA LYS A 121 -22.20 -12.05 -0.81
C LYS A 121 -21.11 -10.99 -0.70
N PRO A 122 -20.87 -10.19 -1.75
CA PRO A 122 -20.01 -9.03 -1.64
C PRO A 122 -20.45 -8.10 -0.53
N ALA A 123 -19.48 -7.41 0.03
CA ALA A 123 -19.65 -6.55 1.18
C ALA A 123 -20.67 -5.43 0.84
N VAL A 124 -20.61 -4.84 -0.36
CA VAL A 124 -21.58 -3.86 -0.83
C VAL A 124 -23.04 -4.36 -0.82
N ALA A 125 -23.29 -5.67 -0.72
CA ALA A 125 -24.64 -6.25 -0.57
C ALA A 125 -25.03 -6.58 0.88
N MET A 126 -24.15 -6.31 1.84
CA MET A 126 -24.39 -6.57 3.27
C MET A 126 -25.17 -5.42 3.92
N GLN A 127 -25.96 -5.75 4.94
CA GLN A 127 -26.72 -4.79 5.74
C GLN A 127 -26.01 -4.59 7.08
N GLY A 128 -25.92 -3.35 7.55
CA GLY A 128 -25.33 -3.01 8.85
C GLY A 128 -24.33 -1.86 8.78
N ALA A 129 -24.23 -1.09 9.86
CA ALA A 129 -23.26 0.00 9.95
C ALA A 129 -21.84 -0.58 9.94
N ARG A 130 -21.06 -0.18 8.94
CA ARG A 130 -19.62 -0.43 8.92
C ARG A 130 -18.95 0.68 9.72
N LYS A 131 -18.40 0.33 10.86
CA LYS A 131 -17.32 1.11 11.43
C LYS A 131 -16.06 0.33 11.13
N GLN A 132 -15.19 0.87 10.28
CA GLN A 132 -13.80 0.46 10.30
C GLN A 132 -13.25 1.03 11.60
N GLU A 133 -13.42 0.29 12.70
CA GLU A 133 -12.94 0.71 14.00
C GLU A 133 -11.41 0.72 13.96
N GLY A 134 -10.83 1.90 13.82
CA GLY A 134 -9.52 2.12 14.37
C GLY A 134 -9.67 2.17 15.89
N PRO A 135 -9.13 1.23 16.70
CA PRO A 135 -8.90 1.52 18.11
C PRO A 135 -8.28 2.92 18.27
N MET A 136 -8.58 3.60 19.39
CA MET A 136 -7.98 4.89 19.78
C MET A 136 -6.43 4.82 19.98
N ALA A 137 -5.79 3.74 19.56
CA ALA A 137 -4.36 3.53 19.66
C ALA A 137 -3.68 3.94 18.36
N ALA A 138 -2.98 5.07 18.42
CA ALA A 138 -2.31 5.62 17.26
C ALA A 138 -1.05 4.81 16.84
N PRO A 139 -0.82 4.65 15.53
CA PRO A 139 0.14 3.68 14.97
C PRO A 139 1.58 4.25 14.85
N TYR A 140 2.60 3.49 14.42
CA TYR A 140 3.94 4.04 14.13
C TYR A 140 4.02 4.56 12.70
N VAL A 141 5.20 4.91 12.15
CA VAL A 141 5.30 5.44 10.78
C VAL A 141 6.60 4.98 10.12
N LEU A 142 6.50 4.33 8.96
CA LEU A 142 7.62 4.06 8.07
C LEU A 142 8.09 5.37 7.40
N ARG A 143 9.38 5.51 7.12
CA ARG A 143 9.87 6.71 6.41
C ARG A 143 9.37 6.79 4.97
N GLN A 144 9.18 5.63 4.33
CA GLN A 144 8.70 5.51 2.96
C GLN A 144 7.52 4.55 2.85
N VAL A 145 6.71 4.74 1.81
CA VAL A 145 5.60 3.83 1.50
C VAL A 145 6.15 2.60 0.81
N VAL A 146 5.85 1.44 1.39
CA VAL A 146 6.28 0.14 0.90
C VAL A 146 5.07 -0.73 0.61
N ILE A 147 5.16 -1.52 -0.46
CA ILE A 147 4.21 -2.57 -0.79
C ILE A 147 4.71 -3.84 -0.08
N PRO A 148 3.96 -4.38 0.89
CA PRO A 148 4.36 -5.59 1.59
C PRO A 148 4.34 -6.80 0.64
N ASN A 149 5.39 -7.61 0.63
CA ASN A 149 5.33 -8.91 -0.03
C ASN A 149 6.06 -9.98 0.79
N PRO A 150 5.33 -10.95 1.40
CA PRO A 150 3.87 -11.07 1.42
C PRO A 150 3.19 -10.07 2.38
N ILE A 151 1.89 -9.83 2.21
CA ILE A 151 1.02 -9.23 3.24
C ILE A 151 0.42 -10.34 4.12
N THR A 152 0.44 -10.16 5.43
CA THR A 152 -0.11 -11.12 6.41
C THR A 152 -1.51 -10.70 6.87
N VAL A 153 -2.53 -11.45 6.48
CA VAL A 153 -3.93 -11.24 6.83
C VAL A 153 -4.33 -12.13 8.01
N HIS A 154 -4.88 -11.54 9.07
CA HIS A 154 -5.44 -12.26 10.20
C HIS A 154 -6.91 -12.60 9.99
N MET A 155 -7.27 -13.87 10.12
CA MET A 155 -8.61 -14.41 9.81
C MET A 155 -9.59 -14.30 10.99
N GLY A 156 -9.59 -13.15 11.69
CA GLY A 156 -10.42 -12.93 12.86
C GLY A 156 -10.36 -11.50 13.38
N ALA A 157 -11.04 -11.26 14.51
CA ALA A 157 -10.89 -10.00 15.25
C ALA A 157 -9.44 -9.88 15.77
N PRO A 158 -8.89 -8.67 15.97
CA PRO A 158 -7.46 -8.49 16.27
C PRO A 158 -6.93 -9.33 17.44
N SER A 159 -7.73 -9.50 18.49
CA SER A 159 -7.37 -10.28 19.69
C SER A 159 -7.86 -11.73 19.68
N ALA A 160 -8.55 -12.16 18.62
CA ALA A 160 -9.07 -13.52 18.52
C ALA A 160 -7.95 -14.52 18.18
N TYR A 161 -8.10 -15.76 18.65
CA TYR A 161 -7.24 -16.84 18.20
C TYR A 161 -7.70 -17.31 16.82
N ALA A 162 -7.06 -16.78 15.77
CA ALA A 162 -7.32 -17.13 14.38
C ALA A 162 -6.01 -17.29 13.58
N SER A 163 -6.09 -17.98 12.45
CA SER A 163 -4.96 -18.20 11.55
C SER A 163 -4.53 -16.91 10.85
N ASN A 164 -3.22 -16.82 10.56
CA ASN A 164 -2.67 -15.80 9.67
C ASN A 164 -2.41 -16.42 8.30
N VAL A 165 -2.82 -15.73 7.25
CA VAL A 165 -2.60 -16.13 5.86
C VAL A 165 -1.65 -15.12 5.20
N GLN A 166 -0.70 -15.61 4.42
CA GLN A 166 0.23 -14.77 3.66
C GLN A 166 -0.09 -14.88 2.17
N VAL A 167 -0.26 -13.74 1.52
CA VAL A 167 -0.51 -13.63 0.07
C VAL A 167 0.31 -12.49 -0.51
N SER A 168 0.48 -12.45 -1.84
CA SER A 168 1.04 -11.26 -2.48
C SER A 168 0.10 -10.06 -2.26
N PHE A 169 0.63 -8.84 -2.27
CA PHE A 169 -0.21 -7.65 -2.13
C PHE A 169 -1.22 -7.51 -3.27
N SER A 170 -0.85 -7.87 -4.51
CA SER A 170 -1.77 -7.87 -5.64
C SER A 170 -2.94 -8.83 -5.41
N ASP A 171 -2.66 -10.07 -4.97
CA ASP A 171 -3.71 -11.06 -4.71
C ASP A 171 -4.62 -10.64 -3.55
N TYR A 172 -4.05 -10.00 -2.52
CA TYR A 172 -4.83 -9.38 -1.46
C TYR A 172 -5.81 -8.35 -2.01
N VAL A 173 -5.34 -7.41 -2.85
CA VAL A 173 -6.18 -6.36 -3.42
C VAL A 173 -7.25 -6.94 -4.35
N LYS A 174 -6.91 -7.93 -5.19
CA LYS A 174 -7.88 -8.63 -6.06
C LYS A 174 -8.97 -9.31 -5.24
N ASN A 175 -8.59 -9.99 -4.16
CA ASN A 175 -9.52 -10.66 -3.26
C ASN A 175 -10.43 -9.64 -2.56
N VAL A 176 -9.86 -8.58 -1.99
CA VAL A 176 -10.63 -7.55 -1.29
C VAL A 176 -11.57 -6.83 -2.24
N ALA A 177 -11.11 -6.41 -3.42
CA ALA A 177 -11.98 -5.77 -4.41
C ALA A 177 -13.13 -6.70 -4.83
N SER A 178 -12.83 -7.98 -5.12
CA SER A 178 -13.85 -8.97 -5.46
C SER A 178 -14.82 -9.24 -4.30
N SER A 179 -14.36 -9.08 -3.06
CA SER A 179 -15.16 -9.24 -1.84
C SER A 179 -15.97 -7.99 -1.54
N GLU A 180 -15.49 -6.78 -1.85
CA GLU A 180 -16.10 -5.52 -1.46
C GLU A 180 -17.14 -5.02 -2.45
N ILE A 181 -16.84 -5.09 -3.76
CA ILE A 181 -17.62 -4.44 -4.83
C ILE A 181 -18.05 -5.44 -5.92
N TYR A 182 -18.97 -5.01 -6.79
CA TYR A 182 -19.35 -5.80 -7.96
C TYR A 182 -18.39 -5.55 -9.14
N PRO A 183 -17.88 -6.61 -9.79
CA PRO A 183 -16.98 -6.49 -10.95
C PRO A 183 -17.66 -5.87 -12.19
N THR A 184 -18.99 -5.92 -12.26
CA THR A 184 -19.79 -5.38 -13.38
C THR A 184 -19.89 -3.86 -13.40
N TRP A 185 -19.35 -3.17 -12.39
CA TRP A 185 -19.41 -1.71 -12.29
C TRP A 185 -18.56 -1.02 -13.36
N PRO A 186 -18.85 0.25 -13.71
CA PRO A 186 -18.06 1.00 -14.67
C PRO A 186 -16.58 1.06 -14.25
N ASP A 187 -15.66 1.00 -15.22
CA ASP A 187 -14.20 1.02 -15.00
C ASP A 187 -13.75 2.15 -14.06
N ALA A 188 -14.26 3.38 -14.25
CA ALA A 188 -13.91 4.51 -13.40
C ALA A 188 -14.33 4.31 -11.93
N ALA A 189 -15.47 3.66 -11.69
CA ALA A 189 -15.94 3.31 -10.34
C ALA A 189 -15.08 2.19 -9.75
N LEU A 190 -14.77 1.14 -10.52
CA LEU A 190 -13.87 0.05 -10.09
C LEU A 190 -12.51 0.61 -9.68
N ARG A 191 -11.87 1.42 -10.53
CA ARG A 191 -10.57 2.06 -10.24
C ARG A 191 -10.61 2.93 -9.00
N ALA A 192 -11.63 3.78 -8.83
CA ALA A 192 -11.76 4.61 -7.62
C ALA A 192 -11.86 3.76 -6.34
N ASN A 193 -12.64 2.68 -6.36
CA ASN A 193 -12.73 1.76 -5.23
C ASN A 193 -11.41 1.01 -4.99
N ILE A 194 -10.73 0.55 -6.04
CA ILE A 194 -9.46 -0.16 -5.94
C ILE A 194 -8.35 0.76 -5.40
N TYR A 195 -8.29 2.03 -5.83
CA TYR A 195 -7.37 3.01 -5.24
C TYR A 195 -7.63 3.19 -3.74
N ALA A 196 -8.89 3.30 -3.31
CA ALA A 196 -9.23 3.37 -1.89
C ALA A 196 -8.82 2.09 -1.16
N ILE A 197 -8.99 0.92 -1.77
CA ILE A 197 -8.59 -0.36 -1.19
C ILE A 197 -7.07 -0.44 -0.98
N ILE A 198 -6.29 -0.15 -2.03
CA ILE A 198 -4.83 -0.16 -1.99
C ILE A 198 -4.33 0.84 -0.96
N THR A 199 -4.84 2.07 -1.01
CA THR A 199 -4.37 3.15 -0.15
C THR A 199 -4.66 2.86 1.33
N PHE A 200 -5.83 2.32 1.65
CA PHE A 200 -6.16 1.89 3.01
C PHE A 200 -5.18 0.83 3.52
N ALA A 201 -4.93 -0.21 2.72
CA ALA A 201 -4.00 -1.27 3.09
C ALA A 201 -2.58 -0.73 3.28
N LEU A 202 -2.09 0.09 2.35
CA LEU A 202 -0.79 0.74 2.48
C LEU A 202 -0.72 1.69 3.66
N ASN A 203 -1.81 2.37 4.05
CA ASN A 203 -1.85 3.15 5.28
C ASN A 203 -1.67 2.27 6.52
N ARG A 204 -2.28 1.07 6.58
CA ARG A 204 -2.07 0.10 7.68
C ARG A 204 -0.61 -0.34 7.77
N ILE A 205 0.03 -0.61 6.63
CA ILE A 205 1.45 -0.99 6.55
C ILE A 205 2.35 0.19 6.93
N TYR A 206 2.13 1.34 6.28
CA TYR A 206 2.89 2.56 6.49
C TYR A 206 2.87 2.98 7.95
N THR A 207 1.75 2.75 8.62
CA THR A 207 1.62 3.08 10.01
C THR A 207 1.99 1.93 10.97
N GLU A 208 2.35 0.75 10.49
CA GLU A 208 2.54 -0.46 11.32
C GLU A 208 1.35 -0.71 12.26
N TRP A 209 0.11 -0.48 11.81
CA TRP A 209 -1.07 -0.40 12.67
C TRP A 209 -1.21 -1.53 13.69
N TYR A 210 -1.12 -2.79 13.22
CA TYR A 210 -1.21 -3.98 14.08
C TYR A 210 0.13 -4.40 14.66
N ARG A 211 1.20 -4.41 13.86
CA ARG A 211 2.55 -4.77 14.30
C ARG A 211 3.00 -3.95 15.51
N ASN A 212 2.63 -2.67 15.55
CA ASN A 212 2.85 -1.77 16.67
C ASN A 212 2.24 -2.30 17.97
N GLN A 213 1.01 -2.80 17.89
CA GLN A 213 0.24 -3.25 19.04
C GLN A 213 0.71 -4.62 19.56
N GLY A 214 1.80 -5.16 19.01
CA GLY A 214 2.38 -6.45 19.38
C GLY A 214 1.84 -7.63 18.55
N TYR A 215 1.01 -7.36 17.55
CA TYR A 215 0.51 -8.40 16.66
C TYR A 215 1.56 -8.82 15.64
N ASN A 216 1.43 -10.05 15.15
CA ASN A 216 2.31 -10.64 14.15
C ASN A 216 1.69 -10.66 12.74
N PHE A 217 0.70 -9.81 12.50
CA PHE A 217 0.00 -9.66 11.22
C PHE A 217 -0.10 -8.18 10.83
N ASP A 218 -0.49 -7.94 9.58
CA ASP A 218 -0.46 -6.62 8.95
C ASP A 218 -1.85 -6.00 8.82
N ILE A 219 -2.88 -6.83 8.65
CA ILE A 219 -4.28 -6.43 8.46
C ILE A 219 -5.24 -7.56 8.87
N THR A 220 -6.49 -7.26 9.22
CA THR A 220 -7.54 -8.26 9.47
C THR A 220 -8.45 -8.44 8.26
N ASN A 221 -9.24 -9.52 8.23
CA ASN A 221 -10.08 -9.88 7.10
C ASN A 221 -11.54 -9.35 7.17
N SER A 222 -11.87 -8.52 8.17
CA SER A 222 -13.25 -8.14 8.49
C SER A 222 -13.51 -6.65 8.30
N THR A 223 -14.65 -6.31 7.70
CA THR A 223 -15.10 -4.91 7.54
C THR A 223 -15.36 -4.17 8.85
N ALA A 224 -15.42 -4.89 9.99
CA ALA A 224 -15.54 -4.29 11.31
C ALA A 224 -14.24 -3.60 11.77
N TYR A 225 -13.10 -3.99 11.19
CA TYR A 225 -11.79 -3.47 11.58
C TYR A 225 -11.02 -2.93 10.37
N ASP A 226 -11.06 -3.65 9.25
CA ASP A 226 -10.35 -3.35 8.01
C ASP A 226 -11.24 -3.57 6.77
N GLN A 227 -10.84 -4.47 5.89
CA GLN A 227 -11.44 -4.71 4.59
C GLN A 227 -11.91 -6.16 4.50
N TYR A 228 -12.97 -6.40 3.73
CA TYR A 228 -13.50 -7.75 3.58
C TYR A 228 -12.54 -8.61 2.77
N PHE A 229 -11.97 -9.64 3.39
CA PHE A 229 -11.11 -10.61 2.74
C PHE A 229 -11.62 -12.02 3.05
N VAL A 230 -11.70 -12.86 2.01
CA VAL A 230 -12.14 -14.26 2.12
C VAL A 230 -11.09 -15.15 1.47
N TYR A 231 -10.35 -15.90 2.26
CA TYR A 231 -9.32 -16.80 1.72
C TYR A 231 -9.93 -17.86 0.80
N GLY A 232 -9.40 -17.96 -0.43
CA GLY A 232 -9.88 -18.90 -1.47
C GLY A 232 -11.18 -18.50 -2.17
N ARG A 233 -11.67 -17.26 -2.00
CA ARG A 233 -12.75 -16.71 -2.84
C ARG A 233 -12.29 -16.52 -4.29
N PRO A 234 -13.19 -16.66 -5.28
CA PRO A 234 -12.90 -16.30 -6.65
C PRO A 234 -12.66 -14.79 -6.84
N ILE A 235 -11.75 -14.49 -7.75
CA ILE A 235 -11.47 -13.15 -8.27
C ILE A 235 -12.09 -13.00 -9.66
N TYR A 236 -12.25 -11.77 -10.16
CA TYR A 236 -12.85 -11.51 -11.47
C TYR A 236 -11.86 -10.89 -12.43
N ASP A 237 -11.98 -11.22 -13.72
CA ASP A 237 -11.08 -10.73 -14.77
C ASP A 237 -11.00 -9.20 -14.84
N SER A 238 -12.15 -8.52 -14.79
CA SER A 238 -12.23 -7.05 -14.83
C SER A 238 -11.43 -6.40 -13.69
N ILE A 239 -11.66 -6.87 -12.46
CA ILE A 239 -10.94 -6.44 -11.26
C ILE A 239 -9.46 -6.79 -11.38
N SER A 240 -9.12 -8.00 -11.80
CA SER A 240 -7.74 -8.48 -11.87
C SER A 240 -6.90 -7.65 -12.83
N LYS A 241 -7.44 -7.34 -14.02
CA LYS A 241 -6.79 -6.47 -15.01
C LYS A 241 -6.50 -5.07 -14.46
N ILE A 242 -7.46 -4.48 -13.75
CA ILE A 242 -7.27 -3.16 -13.13
C ILE A 242 -6.21 -3.23 -12.03
N VAL A 243 -6.29 -4.22 -11.13
CA VAL A 243 -5.32 -4.36 -10.03
C VAL A 243 -3.91 -4.58 -10.56
N ASP A 244 -3.73 -5.42 -11.58
CA ASP A 244 -2.41 -5.66 -12.18
C ASP A 244 -1.79 -4.39 -12.80
N GLU A 245 -2.62 -3.43 -13.22
CA GLU A 245 -2.17 -2.13 -13.71
C GLU A 245 -1.80 -1.16 -12.58
N ILE A 246 -2.57 -1.14 -11.48
CA ILE A 246 -2.49 -0.04 -10.48
C ILE A 246 -2.10 -0.47 -9.07
N PHE A 247 -1.75 -1.73 -8.79
CA PHE A 247 -1.45 -2.20 -7.43
C PHE A 247 -0.29 -1.47 -6.74
N ASN A 248 0.57 -0.83 -7.53
CA ASN A 248 1.68 -0.02 -7.05
C ASN A 248 1.34 1.47 -6.90
N GLU A 249 0.09 1.85 -7.12
CA GLU A 249 -0.42 3.21 -7.03
C GLU A 249 -1.28 3.44 -5.78
N TYR A 250 -1.21 4.63 -5.20
CA TYR A 250 -1.95 4.97 -4.00
C TYR A 250 -2.26 6.46 -3.92
N VAL A 251 -3.25 6.78 -3.10
CA VAL A 251 -3.72 8.15 -2.87
C VAL A 251 -2.95 8.77 -1.71
N ARG A 252 -2.48 10.01 -1.88
CA ARG A 252 -1.93 10.81 -0.78
C ARG A 252 -2.43 12.25 -0.88
N ARG A 253 -2.30 13.01 0.19
CA ARG A 253 -2.44 14.48 0.10
C ARG A 253 -1.20 15.05 -0.57
N SER A 254 -1.38 16.02 -1.45
CA SER A 254 -0.26 16.59 -2.17
C SER A 254 0.75 17.24 -1.21
N GLY A 255 2.04 17.11 -1.57
CA GLY A 255 3.17 17.51 -0.73
C GLY A 255 3.41 16.63 0.50
N GLN A 256 2.62 15.58 0.72
CA GLN A 256 2.79 14.62 1.82
C GLN A 256 3.37 13.30 1.29
N ASN A 257 3.98 12.49 2.16
CA ASN A 257 4.46 11.15 1.80
C ASN A 257 3.47 10.04 2.18
N ALA A 258 2.79 10.19 3.32
CA ALA A 258 1.89 9.20 3.89
C ALA A 258 0.72 8.83 2.95
N PRO A 259 0.39 7.53 2.78
CA PRO A 259 -0.84 7.10 2.12
C PRO A 259 -2.03 7.67 2.89
N TYR A 260 -2.95 8.29 2.18
CA TYR A 260 -4.11 8.92 2.77
C TYR A 260 -5.08 7.88 3.32
N PHE A 261 -5.65 8.11 4.50
CA PHE A 261 -6.59 7.17 5.10
C PHE A 261 -7.93 7.18 4.36
N THR A 262 -8.11 6.23 3.45
CA THR A 262 -9.27 6.10 2.55
C THR A 262 -10.32 5.17 3.14
N SER A 263 -11.02 5.61 4.19
CA SER A 263 -12.18 4.85 4.66
C SER A 263 -13.32 4.86 3.63
N PHE A 264 -14.10 3.79 3.56
CA PHE A 264 -15.22 3.64 2.64
C PHE A 264 -16.32 2.74 3.19
N CYS A 265 -17.53 2.90 2.67
CA CYS A 265 -18.69 2.08 3.01
C CYS A 265 -19.62 1.94 1.82
N ASN A 266 -20.58 1.03 1.94
CA ASN A 266 -21.58 0.77 0.90
C ASN A 266 -22.30 2.07 0.43
N GLY A 267 -22.70 2.96 1.35
CA GLY A 267 -23.26 4.28 1.03
C GLY A 267 -24.76 4.34 0.72
N THR A 268 -25.48 3.20 0.74
CA THR A 268 -26.94 3.10 0.65
C THR A 268 -27.58 2.58 1.93
N THR A 269 -27.10 1.46 2.45
CA THR A 269 -27.56 0.84 3.71
C THR A 269 -26.71 1.24 4.92
N ALA A 270 -25.52 1.78 4.67
CA ALA A 270 -24.62 2.33 5.69
C ALA A 270 -24.00 3.63 5.19
N THR A 271 -24.10 4.70 5.99
CA THR A 271 -23.41 5.97 5.74
C THR A 271 -22.13 6.05 6.57
N CYS A 272 -21.07 6.58 5.97
CA CYS A 272 -19.78 6.81 6.61
C CYS A 272 -19.24 8.17 6.16
N GLN A 273 -18.25 8.67 6.90
CA GLN A 273 -17.55 9.92 6.54
C GLN A 273 -16.67 9.76 5.30
N GLY A 274 -16.31 8.53 4.95
CA GLY A 274 -15.49 8.20 3.79
C GLY A 274 -16.29 8.03 2.49
N MET A 275 -15.69 7.37 1.51
CA MET A 275 -16.28 7.20 0.19
C MET A 275 -17.50 6.26 0.20
N SER A 276 -18.56 6.69 -0.50
CA SER A 276 -19.72 5.84 -0.82
C SER A 276 -19.42 4.97 -2.04
N GLN A 277 -19.33 3.65 -1.85
CA GLN A 277 -19.06 2.70 -2.93
C GLN A 277 -20.13 2.79 -4.03
N TRP A 278 -21.42 2.78 -3.69
CA TRP A 278 -22.49 2.99 -4.68
C TRP A 278 -22.49 4.38 -5.32
N GLY A 279 -22.09 5.40 -4.56
CA GLY A 279 -21.97 6.75 -5.07
C GLY A 279 -20.91 6.89 -6.18
N THR A 280 -19.85 6.05 -6.14
CA THR A 280 -18.86 5.99 -7.23
C THR A 280 -19.48 5.59 -8.57
N VAL A 281 -20.46 4.68 -8.59
CA VAL A 281 -21.17 4.26 -9.81
C VAL A 281 -21.94 5.44 -10.41
N SER A 282 -22.62 6.22 -9.56
CA SER A 282 -23.38 7.40 -9.98
C SER A 282 -22.50 8.53 -10.51
N LEU A 283 -21.28 8.68 -9.99
CA LEU A 283 -20.30 9.63 -10.51
C LEU A 283 -19.67 9.13 -11.82
N ALA A 284 -19.32 7.85 -11.91
CA ALA A 284 -18.79 7.25 -13.13
C ALA A 284 -19.77 7.34 -14.30
N ASN A 285 -21.08 7.12 -14.06
CA ASN A 285 -22.12 7.29 -15.07
C ASN A 285 -22.29 8.75 -15.53
N ARG A 286 -21.76 9.72 -14.78
CA ARG A 286 -21.65 11.13 -15.18
C ARG A 286 -20.30 11.46 -15.84
N ASN A 287 -19.55 10.43 -16.26
CA ASN A 287 -18.24 10.52 -16.89
C ASN A 287 -17.15 11.14 -16.01
N PHE A 288 -17.26 11.01 -14.68
CA PHE A 288 -16.18 11.41 -13.78
C PHE A 288 -15.01 10.42 -13.89
N THR A 289 -13.79 10.95 -13.92
CA THR A 289 -12.57 10.13 -13.85
C THR A 289 -12.37 9.54 -12.44
N PRO A 290 -11.57 8.48 -12.26
CA PRO A 290 -11.31 7.91 -10.93
C PRO A 290 -10.86 8.94 -9.88
N LEU A 291 -9.97 9.85 -10.25
CA LEU A 291 -9.50 10.91 -9.35
C LEU A 291 -10.60 11.93 -9.01
N GLN A 292 -11.44 12.31 -9.99
CA GLN A 292 -12.59 13.19 -9.73
C GLN A 292 -13.61 12.52 -8.80
N ILE A 293 -13.83 11.21 -8.96
CA ILE A 293 -14.66 10.42 -8.05
C ILE A 293 -14.08 10.47 -6.63
N LEU A 294 -12.79 10.15 -6.47
CA LEU A 294 -12.13 10.18 -5.16
C LEU A 294 -12.22 11.58 -4.50
N ARG A 295 -11.99 12.65 -5.25
CA ARG A 295 -12.10 14.06 -4.78
C ARG A 295 -13.52 14.50 -4.45
N SER A 296 -14.53 13.73 -4.87
CA SER A 296 -15.92 13.98 -4.44
C SER A 296 -16.17 13.51 -3.00
N TYR A 297 -15.29 12.67 -2.44
CA TYR A 297 -15.41 12.10 -1.10
C TYR A 297 -14.26 12.46 -0.16
N TYR A 298 -13.09 12.71 -0.72
CA TYR A 298 -11.87 13.03 0.01
C TYR A 298 -11.40 14.45 -0.34
N PRO A 299 -10.50 15.06 0.46
CA PRO A 299 -10.01 16.42 0.22
C PRO A 299 -9.55 16.66 -1.23
N ASN A 300 -9.82 17.85 -1.77
CA ASN A 300 -9.49 18.17 -3.16
C ASN A 300 -7.99 18.15 -3.49
N ASP A 301 -7.13 18.22 -2.46
CA ASP A 301 -5.68 18.18 -2.58
C ASP A 301 -5.11 16.75 -2.60
N ILE A 302 -5.96 15.71 -2.69
CA ILE A 302 -5.45 14.36 -2.95
C ILE A 302 -4.94 14.20 -4.38
N GLU A 303 -3.91 13.37 -4.52
CA GLU A 303 -3.29 12.94 -5.77
C GLU A 303 -3.06 11.42 -5.76
N ILE A 304 -2.93 10.84 -6.95
CA ILE A 304 -2.54 9.43 -7.14
C ILE A 304 -1.06 9.40 -7.51
N VAL A 305 -0.29 8.59 -6.80
CA VAL A 305 1.15 8.44 -7.00
C VAL A 305 1.53 6.97 -6.94
N GLN A 306 2.71 6.60 -7.43
CA GLN A 306 3.16 5.21 -7.41
C GLN A 306 4.36 5.01 -6.50
N THR A 307 4.53 3.79 -5.98
CA THR A 307 5.72 3.32 -5.28
C THR A 307 6.13 1.96 -5.84
N ASN A 308 7.38 1.80 -6.24
CA ASN A 308 7.92 0.52 -6.71
C ASN A 308 8.69 -0.22 -5.61
N THR A 309 8.51 0.21 -4.35
CA THR A 309 9.19 -0.36 -3.20
C THR A 309 8.46 -1.60 -2.72
N ILE A 310 8.88 -2.78 -3.17
CA ILE A 310 8.30 -4.06 -2.75
C ILE A 310 9.28 -4.73 -1.79
N THR A 311 8.88 -4.89 -0.53
CA THR A 311 9.74 -5.46 0.52
C THR A 311 8.95 -6.35 1.47
N GLY A 312 9.65 -7.27 2.12
CA GLY A 312 9.13 -7.96 3.30
C GLY A 312 9.02 -7.03 4.52
N ILE A 313 8.79 -7.63 5.69
CA ILE A 313 8.51 -6.93 6.96
C ILE A 313 9.63 -5.94 7.31
N VAL A 314 9.36 -4.64 7.18
CA VAL A 314 10.24 -3.55 7.62
C VAL A 314 9.80 -3.02 8.98
N SER A 315 10.77 -2.76 9.87
CA SER A 315 10.51 -2.11 11.16
C SER A 315 10.83 -0.63 11.10
N SER A 316 10.04 0.19 11.80
CA SER A 316 10.37 1.61 11.99
C SER A 316 11.48 1.88 13.01
N TYR A 317 11.77 0.94 13.93
CA TYR A 317 12.81 1.13 14.94
C TYR A 317 14.21 0.84 14.35
N PRO A 318 15.20 1.74 14.51
CA PRO A 318 16.55 1.58 13.92
C PRO A 318 17.39 0.44 14.53
N GLY A 319 16.86 -0.32 15.48
CA GLY A 319 17.57 -1.42 16.15
C GLY A 319 18.59 -0.97 17.20
N THR A 320 18.93 0.32 17.25
CA THR A 320 19.84 0.91 18.25
C THR A 320 19.19 2.10 18.96
N ALA A 321 19.54 2.31 20.23
CA ALA A 321 18.99 3.40 21.03
C ALA A 321 19.68 4.72 20.71
N LEU A 322 18.89 5.78 20.47
CA LEU A 322 19.41 7.13 20.23
C LEU A 322 19.64 7.88 21.55
N ARG A 323 20.76 8.58 21.64
CA ARG A 323 21.20 9.34 22.82
C ARG A 323 22.07 10.52 22.39
N VAL A 324 22.46 11.38 23.33
CA VAL A 324 23.38 12.49 23.04
C VAL A 324 24.62 11.99 22.30
N GLY A 325 24.95 12.64 21.18
CA GLY A 325 26.02 12.25 20.26
C GLY A 325 25.59 11.34 19.11
N SER A 326 24.37 10.80 19.14
CA SER A 326 23.81 10.08 17.98
C SER A 326 23.57 11.07 16.84
N THR A 327 23.76 10.60 15.61
CA THR A 327 23.53 11.41 14.41
C THR A 327 22.76 10.64 13.35
N GLY A 328 22.24 11.34 12.35
CA GLY A 328 21.66 10.77 11.14
C GLY A 328 20.13 10.80 11.09
N LEU A 329 19.57 10.07 10.12
CA LEU A 329 18.16 10.21 9.75
C LEU A 329 17.19 9.82 10.88
N ASP A 330 17.54 8.83 11.70
CA ASP A 330 16.69 8.41 12.82
C ASP A 330 16.55 9.52 13.87
N VAL A 331 17.62 10.30 14.07
CA VAL A 331 17.59 11.48 14.93
C VAL A 331 16.70 12.57 14.32
N GLN A 332 16.85 12.84 13.02
CA GLN A 332 16.00 13.81 12.32
C GLN A 332 14.51 13.42 12.37
N THR A 333 14.23 12.12 12.33
CA THR A 333 12.88 11.55 12.43
C THR A 333 12.25 11.90 13.78
N ILE A 334 12.91 11.56 14.89
CA ILE A 334 12.38 11.87 16.23
C ILE A 334 12.27 13.37 16.49
N GLN A 335 13.21 14.17 15.96
CA GLN A 335 13.17 15.62 16.11
C GLN A 335 11.92 16.19 15.41
N THR A 336 11.64 15.73 14.19
CA THR A 336 10.43 16.13 13.47
C THR A 336 9.16 15.72 14.20
N TYR A 337 9.10 14.49 14.71
CA TYR A 337 7.93 13.99 15.45
C TYR A 337 7.70 14.80 16.73
N LEU A 338 8.73 14.95 17.56
CA LEU A 338 8.65 15.75 18.79
C LEU A 338 8.27 17.21 18.50
N ASN A 339 8.79 17.78 17.41
CA ASN A 339 8.45 19.13 16.99
C ASN A 339 6.98 19.31 16.57
N ARG A 340 6.33 18.29 16.00
CA ARG A 340 4.89 18.31 15.76
C ARG A 340 4.09 18.05 17.04
N ILE A 341 4.52 17.08 17.86
CA ILE A 341 3.87 16.70 19.12
C ILE A 341 3.82 17.90 20.08
N ARG A 342 4.89 18.69 20.21
CA ARG A 342 4.91 19.84 21.12
C ARG A 342 3.85 20.90 20.84
N ARG A 343 3.29 20.97 19.62
CA ARG A 343 2.16 21.88 19.33
C ARG A 343 0.91 21.53 20.14
N ASN A 344 0.71 20.25 20.44
CA ASN A 344 -0.37 19.75 21.30
C ASN A 344 0.10 19.53 22.75
N TYR A 345 1.40 19.36 22.97
CA TYR A 345 2.03 19.15 24.29
C TYR A 345 3.10 20.24 24.55
N PRO A 346 2.70 21.48 24.87
CA PRO A 346 3.61 22.64 24.93
C PRO A 346 4.68 22.57 26.03
N ALA A 347 4.54 21.65 26.99
CA ALA A 347 5.57 21.37 27.99
C ALA A 347 6.85 20.76 27.38
N ILE A 348 6.75 20.10 26.22
CA ILE A 348 7.92 19.59 25.49
C ILE A 348 8.68 20.78 24.91
N PRO A 349 9.94 21.03 25.32
CA PRO A 349 10.70 22.18 24.85
C PRO A 349 10.97 22.11 23.34
N ALA A 350 11.20 23.28 22.74
CA ALA A 350 11.63 23.36 21.35
C ALA A 350 13.03 22.74 21.18
N ILE A 351 13.21 22.00 20.10
CA ILE A 351 14.50 21.42 19.73
C ILE A 351 15.27 22.46 18.91
N THR A 352 16.42 22.88 19.42
CA THR A 352 17.33 23.83 18.77
C THR A 352 18.55 23.16 18.15
N ASP A 353 18.75 21.86 18.40
CA ASP A 353 19.82 21.10 17.78
C ASP A 353 19.63 21.03 16.26
N ASN A 354 20.74 20.97 15.54
CA ASN A 354 20.71 20.78 14.10
C ASN A 354 19.96 19.49 13.72
N ALA A 355 19.31 19.51 12.55
CA ALA A 355 18.61 18.35 12.03
C ALA A 355 19.55 17.13 11.98
N GLY A 356 19.11 16.01 12.54
CA GLY A 356 19.90 14.78 12.56
C GLY A 356 21.03 14.78 13.58
N VAL A 357 21.12 15.73 14.51
CA VAL A 357 22.12 15.74 15.59
C VAL A 357 21.42 15.68 16.94
N PHE A 358 21.68 14.62 17.70
CA PHE A 358 21.07 14.43 19.01
C PHE A 358 21.93 15.14 20.05
N GLY A 359 21.61 16.39 20.33
CA GLY A 359 22.27 17.21 21.34
C GLY A 359 21.44 17.35 22.61
N ASP A 360 21.76 18.38 23.39
CA ASP A 360 21.13 18.63 24.68
C ASP A 360 19.66 19.04 24.57
N SER A 361 19.29 19.81 23.53
CA SER A 361 17.89 20.23 23.37
C SER A 361 17.00 19.05 22.93
N THR A 362 17.51 18.15 22.08
CA THR A 362 16.83 16.90 21.72
C THR A 362 16.68 16.01 22.94
N ARG A 363 17.74 15.85 23.75
CA ARG A 363 17.67 15.09 25.02
C ARG A 363 16.61 15.68 25.95
N ALA A 364 16.60 17.00 26.15
CA ALA A 364 15.63 17.66 27.01
C ALA A 364 14.19 17.43 26.54
N ALA A 365 13.95 17.53 25.22
CA ALA A 365 12.65 17.22 24.63
C ALA A 365 12.23 15.76 24.86
N VAL A 366 13.15 14.81 24.67
CA VAL A 366 12.92 13.38 24.93
C VAL A 366 12.64 13.10 26.40
N THR A 367 13.45 13.64 27.32
CA THR A 367 13.24 13.46 28.76
C THR A 367 11.87 13.99 29.20
N THR A 368 11.46 15.17 28.71
CA THR A 368 10.15 15.72 29.02
C THR A 368 9.01 14.91 28.42
N PHE A 369 9.16 14.45 27.17
CA PHE A 369 8.21 13.53 26.54
C PHE A 369 8.05 12.25 27.37
N GLN A 370 9.16 11.61 27.77
CA GLN A 370 9.13 10.39 28.58
C GLN A 370 8.38 10.59 29.90
N LYS A 371 8.61 11.73 30.59
CA LYS A 371 7.87 12.09 31.83
C LYS A 371 6.37 12.22 31.58
N ILE A 372 5.96 12.93 30.53
CA ILE A 372 4.54 13.15 30.20
C ILE A 372 3.82 11.82 29.95
N PHE A 373 4.52 10.86 29.33
CA PHE A 373 3.92 9.59 28.88
C PHE A 373 4.28 8.39 29.76
N ASN A 374 4.72 8.61 31.01
CA ASN A 374 5.04 7.59 32.00
C ASN A 374 6.03 6.53 31.51
N LEU A 375 7.07 6.97 30.79
CA LEU A 375 8.23 6.15 30.43
C LEU A 375 9.39 6.43 31.38
N THR A 376 10.42 5.57 31.36
CA THR A 376 11.72 5.87 31.96
C THR A 376 12.26 7.18 31.38
N ALA A 377 12.42 8.21 32.22
CA ALA A 377 12.81 9.56 31.82
C ALA A 377 14.34 9.74 31.79
N ASP A 378 15.04 8.87 31.05
CA ASP A 378 16.50 8.84 30.93
C ASP A 378 17.05 9.71 29.78
N GLY A 379 16.18 10.31 28.95
CA GLY A 379 16.57 11.08 27.78
C GLY A 379 17.11 10.23 26.62
N ILE A 380 16.97 8.90 26.69
CA ILE A 380 17.42 7.94 25.68
C ILE A 380 16.20 7.43 24.90
N VAL A 381 16.27 7.50 23.57
CA VAL A 381 15.23 6.92 22.71
C VAL A 381 15.55 5.45 22.44
N GLY A 382 15.21 4.60 23.40
CA GLY A 382 15.16 3.15 23.22
C GLY A 382 13.89 2.69 22.49
N LYS A 383 13.74 1.39 22.27
CA LYS A 383 12.60 0.79 21.54
C LYS A 383 11.25 1.30 22.05
N ALA A 384 11.01 1.27 23.37
CA ALA A 384 9.75 1.73 23.96
C ALA A 384 9.50 3.23 23.74
N THR A 385 10.53 4.07 23.88
CA THR A 385 10.42 5.53 23.68
C THR A 385 10.22 5.89 22.22
N TRP A 386 10.99 5.30 21.30
CA TRP A 386 10.85 5.50 19.86
C TRP A 386 9.41 5.30 19.42
N TYR A 387 8.90 4.15 19.81
CA TYR A 387 7.55 3.74 19.56
C TYR A 387 6.54 4.68 20.19
N LYS A 388 6.63 4.97 21.49
CA LYS A 388 5.71 5.93 22.11
C LYS A 388 5.69 7.29 21.40
N ILE A 389 6.84 7.82 20.98
CA ILE A 389 6.93 9.07 20.18
C ILE A 389 6.17 8.92 18.87
N SER A 390 6.47 7.89 18.09
CA SER A 390 5.83 7.66 16.79
C SER A 390 4.30 7.48 16.93
N ARG A 391 3.83 6.78 17.97
CA ARG A 391 2.40 6.67 18.31
C ARG A 391 1.75 8.01 18.64
N ILE A 392 2.38 8.82 19.49
CA ILE A 392 1.79 10.13 19.81
C ILE A 392 1.82 11.03 18.57
N TYR A 393 2.85 10.94 17.73
CA TYR A 393 2.94 11.67 16.48
C TYR A 393 1.79 11.35 15.52
N THR A 394 1.50 10.06 15.26
CA THR A 394 0.39 9.68 14.38
C THR A 394 -0.96 10.09 14.93
N ALA A 395 -1.14 10.08 16.26
CA ALA A 395 -2.35 10.58 16.91
C ALA A 395 -2.55 12.06 16.63
N VAL A 396 -1.54 12.89 16.92
CA VAL A 396 -1.66 14.35 16.79
C VAL A 396 -1.64 14.82 15.34
N ALA A 397 -1.05 14.05 14.43
CA ALA A 397 -1.06 14.30 12.98
C ALA A 397 -2.26 13.65 12.27
N ARG A 398 -3.06 12.85 13.01
CA ARG A 398 -4.27 12.19 12.52
C ARG A 398 -4.03 11.32 11.27
N LEU A 399 -2.88 10.65 11.20
CA LEU A 399 -2.46 9.93 9.96
C LEU A 399 -3.35 8.74 9.58
N ALA A 400 -4.14 8.23 10.52
CA ALA A 400 -5.09 7.14 10.33
C ALA A 400 -6.55 7.64 10.36
N GLU A 401 -6.77 8.94 10.12
CA GLU A 401 -8.09 9.58 10.12
C GLU A 401 -8.31 10.34 8.80
N LEU A 402 -9.58 10.62 8.46
CA LEU A 402 -9.97 11.27 7.21
C LEU A 402 -9.47 12.72 7.09
N ASP A 403 -9.23 13.41 8.19
CA ASP A 403 -8.71 14.77 8.23
C ASP A 403 -7.18 14.82 8.46
N SER A 404 -6.48 13.73 8.11
CA SER A 404 -5.02 13.58 8.20
C SER A 404 -4.25 14.80 7.70
N GLU A 405 -3.29 15.25 8.51
CA GLU A 405 -2.36 16.34 8.18
C GLU A 405 -1.22 15.88 7.26
N GLY A 406 -1.04 14.56 7.11
CA GLY A 406 0.08 13.96 6.38
C GLY A 406 1.43 14.14 7.07
N ASN A 407 2.49 13.75 6.36
CA ASN A 407 3.86 13.99 6.80
C ASN A 407 4.82 14.35 5.65
N THR A 408 5.85 15.12 5.99
CA THR A 408 6.78 15.70 5.01
C THR A 408 8.19 15.12 5.09
N LEU A 409 8.44 14.16 5.99
CA LEU A 409 9.81 13.70 6.29
C LEU A 409 10.50 13.10 5.06
N GLY A 410 9.74 12.44 4.17
CA GLY A 410 10.24 11.89 2.90
C GLY A 410 11.53 11.08 3.07
N ILE A 411 12.56 11.43 2.28
CA ILE A 411 13.90 10.82 2.30
C ILE A 411 14.86 11.40 3.36
N GLY A 412 14.41 12.39 4.17
CA GLY A 412 15.24 13.16 5.10
C GLY A 412 16.29 14.06 4.42
N THR A 413 17.18 14.69 5.20
CA THR A 413 18.16 15.69 4.72
C THR A 413 19.59 15.47 5.22
N VAL A 414 19.83 14.35 5.90
CA VAL A 414 21.12 14.02 6.51
C VAL A 414 21.50 12.58 6.13
N PRO A 415 22.78 12.18 6.19
CA PRO A 415 23.16 10.79 6.01
C PRO A 415 22.56 9.88 7.10
N PRO A 416 22.32 8.59 6.79
CA PRO A 416 22.09 7.56 7.81
C PRO A 416 23.17 7.55 8.88
N SER A 417 22.80 7.07 10.06
CA SER A 417 23.72 6.91 11.19
C SER A 417 24.80 5.86 10.90
N ALA A 418 24.44 4.83 10.13
CA ALA A 418 25.31 3.72 9.76
C ALA A 418 25.82 3.86 8.32
N VAL A 419 27.06 3.42 8.11
CA VAL A 419 27.63 3.23 6.77
C VAL A 419 26.91 2.07 6.08
N LEU A 420 26.36 2.30 4.89
CA LEU A 420 25.68 1.26 4.12
C LEU A 420 26.67 0.55 3.20
N ARG A 421 26.57 -0.78 3.16
CA ARG A 421 27.42 -1.65 2.33
C ARG A 421 26.68 -2.93 2.01
N GLN A 422 27.24 -3.77 1.15
CA GLN A 422 26.65 -5.06 0.84
C GLN A 422 26.34 -5.87 2.11
N GLY A 423 25.09 -6.35 2.21
CA GLY A 423 24.55 -7.01 3.41
C GLY A 423 23.78 -6.08 4.36
N SER A 424 23.87 -4.76 4.21
CA SER A 424 22.96 -3.82 4.90
C SER A 424 21.51 -4.05 4.45
N THR A 425 20.55 -3.86 5.35
CA THR A 425 19.12 -3.97 5.06
C THR A 425 18.32 -2.89 5.79
N GLY A 426 17.12 -2.57 5.29
CA GLY A 426 16.16 -1.70 5.98
C GLY A 426 15.95 -0.33 5.32
N GLN A 427 15.32 0.60 6.03
CA GLN A 427 14.82 1.86 5.44
C GLN A 427 15.90 2.78 4.86
N ASP A 428 17.11 2.75 5.40
CA ASP A 428 18.24 3.52 4.85
C ASP A 428 18.68 2.98 3.48
N VAL A 429 18.63 1.66 3.29
CA VAL A 429 18.93 1.01 2.00
C VAL A 429 17.83 1.29 1.00
N ILE A 430 16.56 1.26 1.42
CA ILE A 430 15.42 1.66 0.56
C ILE A 430 15.63 3.10 0.08
N THR A 431 16.01 4.02 0.97
CA THR A 431 16.25 5.42 0.63
C THR A 431 17.43 5.57 -0.34
N LEU A 432 18.51 4.83 -0.13
CA LEU A 432 19.64 4.76 -1.06
C LEU A 432 19.20 4.28 -2.45
N GLN A 433 18.45 3.18 -2.52
CA GLN A 433 18.00 2.59 -3.77
C GLN A 433 17.08 3.53 -4.55
N TYR A 434 16.18 4.22 -3.86
CA TYR A 434 15.35 5.28 -4.43
C TYR A 434 16.21 6.39 -5.06
N LEU A 435 17.17 6.94 -4.29
CA LEU A 435 18.04 8.02 -4.79
C LEU A 435 18.83 7.58 -6.02
N LEU A 436 19.41 6.38 -6.00
CA LEU A 436 20.17 5.83 -7.13
C LEU A 436 19.30 5.66 -8.39
N ASN A 437 18.09 5.13 -8.26
CA ASN A 437 17.18 4.96 -9.40
C ASN A 437 16.79 6.31 -10.01
N VAL A 438 16.44 7.28 -9.17
CA VAL A 438 16.10 8.63 -9.64
C VAL A 438 17.28 9.29 -10.34
N ILE A 439 18.51 9.13 -9.82
CA ILE A 439 19.70 9.67 -10.45
C ILE A 439 20.01 8.91 -11.75
N GLY A 440 19.85 7.59 -11.78
CA GLY A 440 20.10 6.75 -12.96
C GLY A 440 19.25 7.10 -14.17
N GLU A 441 18.07 7.71 -13.98
CA GLU A 441 17.28 8.25 -15.09
C GLU A 441 17.98 9.38 -15.86
N TYR A 442 18.90 10.10 -15.23
CA TYR A 442 19.66 11.21 -15.81
C TYR A 442 21.11 10.84 -16.09
N TYR A 443 21.63 9.82 -15.40
CA TYR A 443 22.99 9.31 -15.53
C TYR A 443 22.92 7.85 -15.98
N PRO A 444 22.85 7.57 -17.30
CA PRO A 444 22.58 6.23 -17.84
C PRO A 444 23.68 5.20 -17.52
N GLY A 445 24.85 5.65 -17.03
CA GLY A 445 25.89 4.77 -16.50
C GLY A 445 25.54 4.12 -15.15
N ILE A 446 24.51 4.62 -14.46
CA ILE A 446 24.02 4.06 -13.20
C ILE A 446 22.90 3.06 -13.51
N PRO A 447 23.07 1.76 -13.21
CA PRO A 447 22.05 0.76 -13.49
C PRO A 447 20.81 0.95 -12.61
N VAL A 448 19.64 0.70 -13.19
CA VAL A 448 18.38 0.61 -12.45
C VAL A 448 18.41 -0.63 -11.55
N ILE A 449 18.02 -0.46 -10.29
CA ILE A 449 18.04 -1.51 -9.28
C ILE A 449 16.67 -1.72 -8.63
N ALA A 450 16.45 -2.92 -8.10
CA ALA A 450 15.29 -3.19 -7.26
C ALA A 450 15.34 -2.33 -5.99
N GLN A 451 14.19 -1.79 -5.59
CA GLN A 451 14.02 -1.05 -4.34
C GLN A 451 13.40 -1.99 -3.29
N ASP A 452 14.18 -2.98 -2.86
CA ASP A 452 13.77 -4.07 -1.96
C ASP A 452 14.27 -3.88 -0.51
N GLY A 453 15.03 -2.81 -0.25
CA GLY A 453 15.65 -2.56 1.04
C GLY A 453 16.79 -3.50 1.39
N ILE A 454 17.31 -4.27 0.43
CA ILE A 454 18.44 -5.19 0.60
C ILE A 454 19.63 -4.67 -0.21
N PHE A 455 20.74 -4.37 0.46
CA PHE A 455 21.95 -3.92 -0.21
C PHE A 455 22.67 -5.15 -0.79
N GLY A 456 22.20 -5.61 -1.95
CA GLY A 456 22.75 -6.73 -2.69
C GLY A 456 23.92 -6.35 -3.62
N SER A 457 24.31 -7.29 -4.48
CA SER A 457 25.34 -7.07 -5.50
C SER A 457 24.93 -6.00 -6.52
N GLY A 458 23.67 -5.97 -6.94
CA GLY A 458 23.13 -4.94 -7.84
C GLY A 458 23.21 -3.53 -7.25
N THR A 459 22.77 -3.36 -6.00
CA THR A 459 22.91 -2.08 -5.28
C THR A 459 24.37 -1.66 -5.15
N ARG A 460 25.27 -2.60 -4.85
CA ARG A 460 26.72 -2.31 -4.80
C ARG A 460 27.26 -1.82 -6.14
N GLN A 461 26.86 -2.45 -7.25
CA GLN A 461 27.26 -2.01 -8.59
C GLN A 461 26.73 -0.61 -8.91
N ALA A 462 25.48 -0.32 -8.57
CA ALA A 462 24.91 1.02 -8.75
C ALA A 462 25.63 2.09 -7.92
N VAL A 463 25.99 1.78 -6.67
CA VAL A 463 26.80 2.68 -5.83
C VAL A 463 28.18 2.92 -6.45
N ILE A 464 28.86 1.88 -6.94
CA ILE A 464 30.16 2.01 -7.61
C ILE A 464 30.03 2.87 -8.88
N ALA A 465 28.99 2.63 -9.68
CA ALA A 465 28.72 3.42 -10.88
C ALA A 465 28.49 4.90 -10.53
N PHE A 466 27.65 5.17 -9.53
CA PHE A 466 27.43 6.53 -9.04
C PHE A 466 28.71 7.17 -8.50
N GLN A 467 29.50 6.44 -7.69
CA GLN A 467 30.77 6.94 -7.15
C GLN A 467 31.76 7.28 -8.27
N ASN A 468 31.86 6.45 -9.31
CA ASN A 468 32.68 6.75 -10.49
C ASN A 468 32.19 8.02 -11.21
N GLU A 469 30.88 8.13 -11.44
CA GLU A 469 30.26 9.27 -12.10
C GLU A 469 30.54 10.58 -11.35
N MET A 470 30.46 10.54 -10.02
CA MET A 470 30.71 11.68 -9.14
C MET A 470 32.19 11.84 -8.75
N ARG A 471 33.11 11.08 -9.35
CA ARG A 471 34.56 11.10 -9.07
C ARG A 471 34.92 10.90 -7.59
N LEU A 472 34.15 10.07 -6.91
CA LEU A 472 34.40 9.58 -5.56
C LEU A 472 35.24 8.31 -5.59
N SER A 473 35.66 7.83 -4.41
CA SER A 473 36.27 6.49 -4.31
C SER A 473 35.21 5.43 -4.63
N PRO A 474 35.43 4.55 -5.64
CA PRO A 474 34.45 3.56 -6.09
C PRO A 474 34.52 2.27 -5.26
N ASP A 475 34.44 2.38 -3.93
CA ASP A 475 34.54 1.25 -3.00
C ASP A 475 33.23 0.45 -2.87
N GLY A 476 32.12 1.01 -3.36
CA GLY A 476 30.77 0.45 -3.22
C GLY A 476 30.20 0.59 -1.81
N ILE A 477 30.75 1.50 -1.01
CA ILE A 477 30.36 1.77 0.38
C ILE A 477 29.76 3.18 0.46
N VAL A 478 28.56 3.29 1.02
CA VAL A 478 27.87 4.57 1.19
C VAL A 478 28.15 5.11 2.59
N GLY A 479 29.25 5.84 2.71
CA GLY A 479 29.53 6.69 3.87
C GLY A 479 29.00 8.12 3.67
N THR A 480 29.30 9.02 4.63
CA THR A 480 28.85 10.42 4.61
C THR A 480 29.13 11.16 3.31
N ARG A 481 30.33 10.98 2.72
CA ARG A 481 30.69 11.66 1.45
C ARG A 481 29.83 11.19 0.29
N THR A 482 29.67 9.88 0.12
CA THR A 482 28.84 9.31 -0.94
C THR A 482 27.38 9.67 -0.75
N TRP A 483 26.88 9.66 0.48
CA TRP A 483 25.50 10.07 0.76
C TRP A 483 25.26 11.55 0.46
N ASN A 484 26.14 12.44 0.91
CA ASN A 484 26.01 13.86 0.62
C ASN A 484 26.04 14.09 -0.90
N ALA A 485 26.95 13.43 -1.62
CA ALA A 485 26.96 13.49 -3.08
C ALA A 485 25.66 12.97 -3.70
N LEU A 486 25.11 11.83 -3.25
CA LEU A 486 23.82 11.32 -3.73
C LEU A 486 22.72 12.35 -3.53
N TYR A 487 22.66 12.95 -2.36
CA TYR A 487 21.66 13.92 -2.00
C TYR A 487 21.81 15.22 -2.80
N ASP A 488 23.03 15.73 -2.90
CA ASP A 488 23.38 16.92 -3.67
C ASP A 488 23.14 16.70 -5.17
N THR A 489 23.43 15.51 -5.72
CA THR A 489 23.08 15.16 -7.10
C THR A 489 21.57 15.07 -7.26
N TYR A 490 20.86 14.44 -6.33
CA TYR A 490 19.39 14.33 -6.40
C TYR A 490 18.70 15.69 -6.41
N LEU A 491 19.17 16.62 -5.56
CA LEU A 491 18.75 18.02 -5.59
C LEU A 491 19.24 18.69 -6.89
N GLY A 492 20.50 18.49 -7.25
CA GLY A 492 21.20 19.09 -8.39
C GLY A 492 20.78 18.61 -9.78
N ILE A 493 20.02 17.51 -9.91
CA ILE A 493 19.29 17.14 -11.14
C ILE A 493 18.40 18.30 -11.58
N GLY A 494 17.97 19.14 -10.65
CA GLY A 494 17.30 20.37 -10.99
C GLY A 494 18.16 21.51 -11.50
N GLU A 495 19.46 21.50 -11.24
CA GLU A 495 20.38 22.59 -11.61
C GLU A 495 21.00 22.41 -13.01
N ASN A 496 21.19 21.18 -13.48
CA ASN A 496 21.77 20.87 -14.80
C ASN A 496 20.80 21.08 -15.99
N ILE A 497 19.56 21.51 -15.74
CA ILE A 497 18.55 21.78 -16.77
C ILE A 497 18.47 23.29 -17.10
N PHE A 498 19.25 24.15 -16.42
CA PHE A 498 19.21 25.61 -16.59
C PHE A 498 20.49 26.19 -17.22
N PRO A 499 20.45 26.67 -18.47
CA PRO A 499 21.36 27.71 -18.93
C PRO A 499 21.10 29.00 -18.12
N PRO A 500 22.13 29.77 -17.72
CA PRO A 500 21.93 31.09 -17.12
C PRO A 500 21.13 31.98 -18.08
N GLY A 501 19.90 32.35 -17.72
CA GLY A 501 19.04 33.26 -18.49
C GLY A 501 17.68 32.72 -18.95
N SER A 502 17.37 31.44 -18.71
CA SER A 502 16.04 30.88 -18.99
C SER A 502 15.11 31.06 -17.79
N GLY A 503 14.07 31.90 -17.92
CA GLY A 503 13.13 32.19 -16.82
C GLY A 503 12.29 30.99 -16.36
N SER A 504 12.19 29.93 -17.18
CA SER A 504 11.56 28.64 -16.84
C SER A 504 11.96 27.53 -17.82
N PHE A 505 11.71 26.27 -17.47
CA PHE A 505 11.88 25.12 -18.38
C PHE A 505 10.72 24.11 -18.27
N ALA A 506 10.52 23.31 -19.30
CA ALA A 506 9.52 22.24 -19.33
C ALA A 506 10.02 20.98 -18.62
N TYR A 507 9.36 20.59 -17.53
CA TYR A 507 9.56 19.34 -16.82
C TYR A 507 8.37 18.42 -17.02
N THR A 508 8.61 17.18 -17.46
CA THR A 508 7.56 16.16 -17.51
C THR A 508 7.50 15.45 -16.17
N VAL A 509 6.36 15.56 -15.49
CA VAL A 509 6.09 14.95 -14.18
C VAL A 509 6.30 13.44 -14.25
N LYS A 510 7.07 12.92 -13.32
CA LYS A 510 7.39 11.50 -13.16
C LYS A 510 6.74 10.94 -11.92
N SER A 511 6.74 9.61 -11.84
CA SER A 511 6.21 8.88 -10.69
C SER A 511 6.92 9.29 -9.40
N GLY A 512 6.15 9.60 -8.35
CA GLY A 512 6.67 10.02 -7.05
C GLY A 512 6.95 11.53 -6.91
N ASP A 513 6.96 12.29 -8.01
CA ASP A 513 7.12 13.74 -7.96
C ASP A 513 5.98 14.40 -7.17
N THR A 514 6.31 15.44 -6.43
CA THR A 514 5.35 16.42 -5.90
C THR A 514 5.84 17.79 -6.30
N LEU A 515 4.94 18.79 -6.34
CA LEU A 515 5.40 20.18 -6.46
C LEU A 515 6.42 20.56 -5.38
N TRP A 516 6.37 19.95 -4.19
CA TRP A 516 7.37 20.17 -3.15
C TRP A 516 8.74 19.58 -3.50
N LEU A 517 8.77 18.33 -3.99
CA LEU A 517 10.01 17.69 -4.43
C LEU A 517 10.58 18.41 -5.64
N LEU A 518 9.75 18.86 -6.58
CA LEU A 518 10.17 19.65 -7.73
C LEU A 518 10.63 21.04 -7.30
N ALA A 519 9.89 21.73 -6.43
CA ALA A 519 10.30 23.03 -5.88
C ALA A 519 11.66 22.93 -5.21
N ARG A 520 11.85 21.90 -4.40
CA ARG A 520 13.11 21.65 -3.71
C ARG A 520 14.22 21.24 -4.66
N ARG A 521 13.95 20.38 -5.63
CA ARG A 521 14.88 19.95 -6.67
C ARG A 521 15.34 21.12 -7.53
N PHE A 522 14.44 21.98 -7.97
CA PHE A 522 14.75 23.09 -8.87
C PHE A 522 15.02 24.41 -8.13
N ASN A 523 15.21 24.36 -6.82
CA ASN A 523 15.46 25.52 -5.95
C ASN A 523 14.48 26.69 -6.23
N THR A 524 13.20 26.37 -6.21
CA THR A 524 12.08 27.29 -6.36
C THR A 524 11.05 27.01 -5.27
N THR A 525 9.87 27.63 -5.33
CA THR A 525 8.77 27.35 -4.38
C THR A 525 7.62 26.66 -5.08
N VAL A 526 6.84 25.88 -4.31
CA VAL A 526 5.57 25.30 -4.78
C VAL A 526 4.71 26.40 -5.40
N ASP A 527 4.56 27.52 -4.72
CA ASP A 527 3.79 28.68 -5.18
C ASP A 527 4.32 29.28 -6.50
N ALA A 528 5.63 29.28 -6.71
CA ALA A 528 6.22 29.76 -7.94
C ALA A 528 5.92 28.81 -9.12
N ILE A 529 6.02 27.50 -8.91
CA ILE A 529 5.65 26.51 -9.93
C ILE A 529 4.15 26.58 -10.24
N MET A 530 3.31 26.66 -9.20
CA MET A 530 1.86 26.73 -9.38
C MET A 530 1.45 27.95 -10.19
N ARG A 531 1.93 29.14 -9.78
CA ARG A 531 1.63 30.40 -10.45
C ARG A 531 2.11 30.42 -11.90
N LEU A 532 3.29 29.87 -12.17
CA LEU A 532 3.84 29.83 -13.52
C LEU A 532 3.05 28.92 -14.46
N ASN A 533 2.45 27.86 -13.91
CA ASN A 533 1.67 26.88 -14.67
C ASN A 533 0.15 27.13 -14.63
N GLY A 534 -0.29 28.23 -14.01
CA GLY A 534 -1.72 28.49 -13.79
C GLY A 534 -2.41 27.40 -12.97
N LEU A 535 -1.65 26.67 -12.13
CA LEU A 535 -2.20 25.62 -11.30
C LEU A 535 -2.93 26.23 -10.10
N THR A 536 -4.20 25.88 -9.96
CA THR A 536 -5.00 26.23 -8.78
C THR A 536 -4.87 25.19 -7.66
N SER A 537 -4.15 24.10 -7.92
CA SER A 537 -3.82 23.02 -6.98
C SER A 537 -2.43 22.49 -7.25
N ASP A 538 -1.82 21.84 -6.28
CA ASP A 538 -0.53 21.18 -6.39
C ASP A 538 -0.56 19.80 -7.06
N LEU A 539 -1.72 19.40 -7.59
CA LEU A 539 -1.91 18.19 -8.40
C LEU A 539 -1.01 18.15 -9.63
N LEU A 540 -0.23 17.08 -9.73
CA LEU A 540 0.56 16.72 -10.90
C LEU A 540 0.08 15.39 -11.48
N ASN A 541 -0.14 15.33 -12.79
CA ASN A 541 -0.38 14.07 -13.49
C ASN A 541 0.94 13.54 -14.05
N ILE A 542 1.21 12.24 -13.97
CA ILE A 542 2.38 11.66 -14.64
C ILE A 542 2.29 11.97 -16.14
N GLY A 543 3.40 12.43 -16.73
CA GLY A 543 3.42 12.91 -18.11
C GLY A 543 2.97 14.38 -18.28
N GLN A 544 2.44 15.03 -17.24
CA GLN A 544 2.13 16.46 -17.27
C GLN A 544 3.40 17.27 -17.47
N VAL A 545 3.37 18.19 -18.42
CA VAL A 545 4.48 19.11 -18.63
C VAL A 545 4.25 20.36 -17.80
N LEU A 546 5.15 20.62 -16.85
CA LEU A 546 5.20 21.82 -16.03
C LEU A 546 6.28 22.76 -16.53
N GLN A 547 5.97 24.04 -16.64
CA GLN A 547 6.95 25.12 -16.65
C GLN A 547 7.48 25.33 -15.24
N ILE A 548 8.68 24.86 -14.97
CA ILE A 548 9.35 25.07 -13.69
C ILE A 548 10.11 26.40 -13.75
N PRO A 549 9.90 27.33 -12.80
CA PRO A 549 10.61 28.60 -12.77
C PRO A 549 12.11 28.38 -12.61
N GLY A 550 12.91 29.17 -13.34
CA GLY A 550 14.35 29.28 -13.08
C GLY A 550 14.63 30.00 -11.77
N ARG A 551 15.87 29.82 -11.27
CA ARG A 551 16.34 30.46 -10.02
C ARG A 551 15.99 31.96 -10.03
N GLY A 552 15.24 32.38 -9.01
CA GLY A 552 14.93 33.77 -8.68
C GLY A 552 15.21 34.03 -7.21
#